data_AF-A0A670ZRD5-F1
#
_entry.id   AF-A0A670ZRD5-F1
#
_cell.length_a   1.000
_cell.length_b   1.000
_cell.length_c   1.000
_cell.angle_alpha   90.00
_cell.angle_beta   90.00
_cell.angle_gamma   90.00
#
_symmetry.space_group_name_H-M   'P 1'
#
loop_
_entity.id
_entity.type
_entity.pdbx_description
1 polymer ?
#
loop_
_entity_poly.entity_id
_entity_poly.type
_entity_poly.pdbx_seq_one_letter_code
_entity_poly.pdbx_strand_id
1 'polypeptide(L)'
;VSFHPLYLVSSTCLGRWDLEVFLVWSCQQDEESFRRAVWEKNLQMIQDHNSQADLGIHTYKLGMNHFGDLINERLDCLLPDMNLATRKNVVTFKSSKNPQIPTEVDWRAKGAVTEVKDQGNCASCWAFSATGALEGMHFKKTGKLVSLSEQNLIDCSEENNGCRGGFMHLAFDTVQKEGGINSEENYPYDGLVIHYSSAAFGLRQQ
;
A
#
# COMPACT_ATOMS: atom_id res chain seq x y z
N VAL A 1 11.92 -34.97 -6.05
CA VAL A 1 12.16 -33.52 -6.19
C VAL A 1 12.32 -32.98 -4.78
N SER A 2 13.56 -32.74 -4.38
CA SER A 2 13.90 -32.31 -3.02
C SER A 2 13.58 -30.83 -2.88
N PHE A 3 12.60 -30.49 -2.04
CA PHE A 3 12.34 -29.10 -1.67
C PHE A 3 13.34 -28.69 -0.57
N HIS A 4 14.21 -27.74 -0.91
CA HIS A 4 14.99 -27.01 0.08
C HIS A 4 14.03 -26.17 0.93
N PRO A 5 14.17 -26.14 2.28
CA PRO A 5 13.44 -25.21 3.10
C PRO A 5 13.96 -23.80 2.80
N LEU A 6 13.06 -22.95 2.28
CA LEU A 6 13.30 -21.51 2.23
C LEU A 6 13.41 -21.03 3.68
N TYR A 7 14.54 -20.40 3.96
CA TYR A 7 14.96 -19.85 5.22
C TYR A 7 13.83 -19.07 5.91
N LEU A 8 13.44 -19.53 7.11
CA LEU A 8 12.87 -18.66 8.13
C LEU A 8 13.92 -17.59 8.42
N VAL A 9 13.65 -16.36 8.01
CA VAL A 9 14.47 -15.20 8.35
C VAL A 9 14.34 -14.96 9.86
N SER A 10 15.22 -15.60 10.63
CA SER A 10 15.50 -15.25 12.02
C SER A 10 16.40 -14.01 12.00
N SER A 11 15.82 -12.84 12.19
CA SER A 11 16.59 -11.60 12.36
C SER A 11 15.95 -10.68 13.39
N THR A 12 16.07 -11.04 14.68
CA THR A 12 16.25 -10.12 15.83
C THR A 12 16.35 -10.90 17.16
N CYS A 13 17.49 -11.56 17.39
CA CYS A 13 17.98 -11.83 18.75
C CYS A 13 19.25 -10.99 18.97
N LEU A 14 19.09 -9.70 19.25
CA LEU A 14 20.23 -8.86 19.64
C LEU A 14 20.45 -8.98 21.15
N GLY A 15 21.39 -9.84 21.54
CA GLY A 15 21.92 -9.85 22.91
C GLY A 15 22.93 -8.72 23.09
N ARG A 16 22.69 -7.82 24.06
CA ARG A 16 23.72 -6.93 24.60
C ARG A 16 23.92 -7.29 26.07
N TRP A 17 25.18 -7.44 26.47
CA TRP A 17 25.56 -7.63 27.87
C TRP A 17 25.58 -6.28 28.56
N ASP A 18 24.82 -6.12 29.64
CA ASP A 18 25.13 -5.16 30.70
C ASP A 18 24.95 -5.85 32.05
N LEU A 19 25.90 -5.59 32.95
CA LEU A 19 25.99 -6.18 34.27
C LEU A 19 24.89 -5.61 35.17
N GLU A 20 24.24 -6.51 35.91
CA GLU A 20 23.21 -6.28 36.93
C GLU A 20 21.75 -6.15 36.43
N VAL A 21 20.89 -6.98 37.04
CA VAL A 21 19.43 -7.01 37.01
C VAL A 21 18.79 -7.82 35.87
N PHE A 22 18.36 -9.04 36.24
CA PHE A 22 17.39 -9.92 35.57
C PHE A 22 17.34 -9.94 34.04
N LEU A 23 17.86 -11.05 33.47
CA LEU A 23 17.50 -11.53 32.14
C LEU A 23 15.99 -11.80 32.06
N VAL A 24 15.22 -10.88 31.48
CA VAL A 24 13.92 -11.21 30.91
C VAL A 24 14.18 -11.64 29.46
N TRP A 25 14.38 -12.93 29.25
CA TRP A 25 14.16 -13.53 27.93
C TRP A 25 12.65 -13.69 27.76
N SER A 26 12.03 -12.88 26.91
CA SER A 26 10.68 -13.19 26.43
C SER A 26 10.54 -12.84 24.96
N CYS A 27 11.17 -13.62 24.08
CA CYS A 27 10.45 -13.97 22.86
C CYS A 27 9.46 -15.07 23.28
N GLN A 28 8.18 -14.73 23.46
CA GLN A 28 7.15 -14.89 22.43
C GLN A 28 6.88 -16.34 22.00
N GLN A 29 7.14 -17.38 22.80
CA GLN A 29 6.66 -18.74 22.52
C GLN A 29 5.15 -18.77 22.22
N ASP A 30 4.37 -17.96 22.93
CA ASP A 30 2.93 -17.81 22.71
C ASP A 30 2.62 -17.11 21.38
N GLU A 31 3.40 -16.10 20.98
CA GLU A 31 3.20 -15.42 19.71
C GLU A 31 3.62 -16.27 18.52
N GLU A 32 4.79 -16.93 18.56
CA GLU A 32 5.21 -17.84 17.49
C GLU A 32 4.20 -18.98 17.31
N SER A 33 3.73 -19.57 18.42
CA SER A 33 2.70 -20.61 18.39
C SER A 33 1.38 -20.09 17.82
N PHE A 34 0.98 -18.87 18.19
CA PHE A 34 -0.21 -18.21 17.67
C PHE A 34 -0.09 -17.91 16.17
N ARG A 35 1.00 -17.27 15.73
CA ARG A 35 1.27 -16.96 14.31
C ARG A 35 1.32 -18.23 13.46
N ARG A 36 1.93 -19.29 13.99
CA ARG A 36 1.92 -20.60 13.35
C ARG A 36 0.52 -21.17 13.23
N ALA A 37 -0.32 -21.10 14.26
CA ALA A 37 -1.70 -21.58 14.18
C ALA A 37 -2.52 -20.81 13.13
N VAL A 38 -2.30 -19.50 13.00
CA VAL A 38 -2.92 -18.68 11.95
C VAL A 38 -2.42 -19.10 10.56
N TRP A 39 -1.11 -19.31 10.41
CA TRP A 39 -0.51 -19.79 9.17
C TRP A 39 -1.03 -21.16 8.74
N GLU A 40 -1.14 -22.12 9.67
CA GLU A 40 -1.66 -23.46 9.39
C GLU A 40 -3.13 -23.38 8.94
N LYS A 41 -3.93 -22.50 9.57
CA LYS A 41 -5.32 -22.25 9.17
C LYS A 41 -5.40 -21.64 7.77
N ASN A 42 -4.57 -20.64 7.46
CA ASN A 42 -4.53 -20.00 6.15
C ASN A 42 -4.02 -20.96 5.06
N LEU A 43 -3.06 -21.84 5.39
CA LEU A 43 -2.59 -22.89 4.49
C LEU A 43 -3.73 -23.87 4.14
N GLN A 44 -4.50 -24.31 5.12
CA GLN A 44 -5.66 -25.17 4.87
C GLN A 44 -6.68 -24.49 3.95
N MET A 45 -6.99 -23.22 4.21
CA MET A 45 -7.89 -22.42 3.36
C MET A 45 -7.37 -22.36 1.91
N ILE A 46 -6.07 -22.16 1.71
CA ILE A 46 -5.45 -22.13 0.37
C ILE A 46 -5.60 -23.49 -0.33
N GLN A 47 -5.36 -24.60 0.36
CA GLN A 47 -5.47 -25.94 -0.20
C GLN A 47 -6.92 -26.25 -0.61
N ASP A 48 -7.88 -25.97 0.27
CA ASP A 48 -9.30 -26.20 0.02
C ASP A 48 -9.78 -25.37 -1.18
N HIS A 49 -9.44 -24.07 -1.22
CA HIS A 49 -9.76 -23.19 -2.34
C HIS A 49 -9.14 -23.68 -3.65
N ASN A 50 -7.86 -24.07 -3.64
CA ASN A 50 -7.17 -24.49 -4.86
C ASN A 50 -7.70 -25.83 -5.39
N SER A 51 -8.14 -26.74 -4.51
CA SER A 51 -8.83 -27.97 -4.92
C SER A 51 -10.16 -27.66 -5.63
N GLN A 52 -10.90 -26.67 -5.15
CA GLN A 52 -12.13 -26.19 -5.80
C GLN A 52 -11.84 -25.47 -7.13
N ALA A 53 -10.74 -24.71 -7.21
CA ALA A 53 -10.28 -24.11 -8.45
C ALA A 53 -9.91 -25.17 -9.50
N ASP A 54 -9.28 -26.27 -9.11
CA ASP A 54 -8.98 -27.40 -10.00
C ASP A 54 -10.24 -28.11 -10.52
N LEU A 55 -11.36 -28.00 -9.78
CA LEU A 55 -12.69 -28.45 -10.21
C LEU A 55 -13.43 -27.40 -11.06
N GLY A 56 -12.83 -26.25 -11.35
CA GLY A 56 -13.43 -25.16 -12.12
C GLY A 56 -14.48 -24.34 -11.35
N ILE A 57 -14.55 -24.48 -10.02
CA ILE A 57 -15.48 -23.70 -9.18
C ILE A 57 -14.98 -22.26 -9.03
N HIS A 58 -13.67 -22.06 -8.95
CA HIS A 58 -13.01 -20.76 -8.88
C HIS A 58 -12.15 -20.53 -10.11
N THR A 59 -12.09 -19.27 -10.57
CA THR A 59 -11.28 -18.85 -11.73
C THR A 59 -9.87 -18.39 -11.36
N TYR A 60 -9.51 -18.45 -10.08
CA TYR A 60 -8.22 -18.05 -9.55
C TYR A 60 -7.70 -19.06 -8.54
N LYS A 61 -6.43 -18.92 -8.15
CA LYS A 61 -5.80 -19.71 -7.10
C LYS A 61 -5.22 -18.80 -6.04
N LEU A 62 -5.17 -19.31 -4.81
CA LEU A 62 -4.49 -18.67 -3.70
C LEU A 62 -3.07 -19.22 -3.57
N GLY A 63 -2.18 -18.43 -2.99
CA GLY A 63 -0.81 -18.82 -2.69
C GLY A 63 -0.41 -18.26 -1.34
N MET A 64 0.44 -19.01 -0.63
CA MET A 64 1.00 -18.52 0.63
C MET A 64 1.91 -17.32 0.33
N ASN A 65 1.73 -16.22 1.06
CA ASN A 65 2.52 -15.00 0.92
C ASN A 65 2.83 -14.43 2.33
N HIS A 66 3.38 -13.22 2.38
CA HIS A 66 3.79 -12.58 3.64
C HIS A 66 2.62 -12.20 4.56
N PHE A 67 1.36 -12.33 4.13
CA PHE A 67 0.17 -12.19 4.98
C PHE A 67 -0.27 -13.50 5.62
N GLY A 68 0.47 -14.59 5.40
CA GLY A 68 0.09 -15.94 5.80
C GLY A 68 -0.21 -16.12 7.29
N ASP A 69 0.38 -15.32 8.17
CA ASP A 69 0.24 -15.39 9.63
C ASP A 69 -0.65 -14.27 10.23
N LEU A 70 -1.43 -13.60 9.37
CA LEU A 70 -2.39 -12.57 9.76
C LEU A 70 -3.83 -13.13 9.80
N ILE A 71 -4.60 -12.68 10.81
CA ILE A 71 -5.99 -13.13 11.05
C ILE A 71 -6.99 -12.27 10.27
N ASN A 72 -6.73 -10.98 10.22
CA ASN A 72 -7.54 -10.00 9.54
C ASN A 72 -6.56 -9.14 8.74
N GLU A 73 -6.66 -9.18 7.41
CA GLU A 73 -5.98 -8.17 6.61
C GLU A 73 -6.57 -6.82 7.03
N ARG A 74 -5.71 -5.85 7.41
CA ARG A 74 -6.14 -4.45 7.51
C ARG A 74 -6.32 -3.90 6.10
N LEU A 75 -7.32 -4.42 5.39
CA LEU A 75 -7.76 -3.95 4.08
C LEU A 75 -8.59 -2.66 4.16
N ASP A 76 -9.01 -2.26 5.36
CA ASP A 76 -9.73 -1.01 5.58
C ASP A 76 -8.76 0.18 5.50
N CYS A 77 -8.33 0.53 4.28
CA CYS A 77 -7.71 1.84 4.03
C CYS A 77 -8.74 2.93 3.73
N LEU A 78 -9.99 2.57 3.49
CA LEU A 78 -11.02 3.53 3.15
C LEU A 78 -11.70 3.98 4.44
N LEU A 79 -11.89 5.28 4.57
CA LEU A 79 -12.74 5.80 5.64
C LEU A 79 -14.17 5.27 5.42
N PRO A 80 -14.96 5.04 6.48
CA PRO A 80 -16.39 4.80 6.35
C PRO A 80 -16.98 5.91 5.48
N ASP A 81 -17.62 5.51 4.37
CA ASP A 81 -18.03 6.40 3.28
C ASP A 81 -18.79 7.63 3.80
N MET A 82 -18.10 8.78 3.84
CA MET A 82 -18.74 10.06 4.08
C MET A 82 -19.45 10.47 2.78
N ASN A 83 -20.65 9.92 2.58
CA ASN A 83 -21.67 10.35 1.62
C ASN A 83 -21.12 11.04 0.35
N LEU A 84 -20.79 10.25 -0.68
CA LEU A 84 -20.48 10.73 -2.04
C LEU A 84 -21.48 11.79 -2.57
N ALA A 85 -22.71 11.78 -2.07
CA ALA A 85 -23.80 12.68 -2.45
C ALA A 85 -23.62 14.15 -2.04
N THR A 86 -22.74 14.49 -1.08
CA THR A 86 -22.54 15.89 -0.63
C THR A 86 -21.38 16.60 -1.33
N ARG A 87 -20.67 15.94 -2.25
CA ARG A 87 -19.51 16.52 -2.93
C ARG A 87 -19.91 17.65 -3.88
N LYS A 88 -19.34 18.83 -3.66
CA LYS A 88 -19.41 19.97 -4.58
C LYS A 88 -18.33 19.81 -5.66
N ASN A 89 -18.59 20.27 -6.89
CA ASN A 89 -17.64 20.28 -8.02
C ASN A 89 -17.16 18.92 -8.56
N VAL A 90 -18.04 17.90 -8.58
CA VAL A 90 -17.70 16.62 -9.22
C VAL A 90 -17.58 16.81 -10.74
N VAL A 91 -16.36 16.70 -11.27
CA VAL A 91 -16.15 16.62 -12.72
C VAL A 91 -16.48 15.21 -13.18
N THR A 92 -17.57 15.06 -13.93
CA THR A 92 -17.96 13.77 -14.50
C THR A 92 -17.16 13.50 -15.77
N PHE A 93 -16.64 12.28 -15.92
CA PHE A 93 -16.02 11.83 -17.17
C PHE A 93 -17.03 11.89 -18.31
N LYS A 94 -16.68 12.59 -19.40
CA LYS A 94 -17.48 12.67 -20.62
C LYS A 94 -16.83 11.80 -21.70
N SER A 95 -17.44 10.66 -21.98
CA SER A 95 -16.98 9.79 -23.07
C SER A 95 -17.25 10.42 -24.44
N SER A 96 -16.40 10.11 -25.42
CA SER A 96 -16.65 10.45 -26.83
C SER A 96 -17.84 9.64 -27.35
N LYS A 97 -18.58 10.16 -28.35
CA LYS A 97 -19.78 9.49 -28.89
C LYS A 97 -19.52 8.10 -29.48
N ASN A 98 -18.32 7.84 -30.02
CA ASN A 98 -17.92 6.57 -30.63
C ASN A 98 -16.45 6.26 -30.28
N PRO A 99 -16.15 5.86 -29.03
CA PRO A 99 -14.77 5.57 -28.65
C PRO A 99 -14.30 4.28 -29.34
N GLN A 100 -13.17 4.34 -30.04
CA GLN A 100 -12.47 3.14 -30.49
C GLN A 100 -11.65 2.62 -29.32
N ILE A 101 -12.16 1.58 -28.66
CA ILE A 101 -11.55 0.99 -27.47
C ILE A 101 -10.92 -0.34 -27.87
N PRO A 102 -9.61 -0.54 -27.66
CA PRO A 102 -8.98 -1.82 -27.92
C PRO A 102 -9.52 -2.90 -26.97
N THR A 103 -9.50 -4.16 -27.42
CA THR A 103 -9.94 -5.31 -26.62
C THR A 103 -9.04 -5.58 -25.41
N GLU A 104 -7.78 -5.13 -25.47
CA GLU A 104 -6.79 -5.29 -24.41
C GLU A 104 -5.93 -4.04 -24.27
N VAL A 105 -5.61 -3.67 -23.03
CA VAL A 105 -4.68 -2.59 -22.71
C VAL A 105 -3.81 -3.01 -21.54
N ASP A 106 -2.49 -3.00 -21.75
CA ASP A 106 -1.51 -3.05 -20.67
C ASP A 106 -0.68 -1.75 -20.69
N TRP A 107 -0.79 -0.97 -19.61
CA TRP A 107 -0.04 0.28 -19.45
C TRP A 107 1.42 0.04 -19.02
N ARG A 108 1.74 -1.11 -18.43
CA ARG A 108 3.12 -1.51 -18.08
C ARG A 108 3.93 -1.70 -19.35
N ALA A 109 3.36 -2.41 -20.33
CA ALA A 109 3.96 -2.59 -21.66
C ALA A 109 4.20 -1.26 -22.40
N LYS A 110 3.51 -0.19 -22.00
CA LYS A 110 3.67 1.17 -22.53
C LYS A 110 4.62 2.05 -21.71
N GLY A 111 5.22 1.53 -20.63
CA GLY A 111 6.11 2.27 -19.74
C GLY A 111 5.43 3.31 -18.85
N ALA A 112 4.11 3.21 -18.66
CA ALA A 112 3.31 4.19 -17.94
C ALA A 112 2.99 3.80 -16.48
N VAL A 113 3.68 2.78 -15.96
CA VAL A 113 3.46 2.22 -14.62
C VAL A 113 4.81 2.03 -13.95
N THR A 114 4.95 2.55 -12.74
CA THR A 114 6.13 2.38 -11.88
C THR A 114 6.23 0.95 -11.33
N GLU A 115 7.34 0.63 -10.67
CA GLU A 115 7.48 -0.63 -9.96
C GLU A 115 6.44 -0.75 -8.83
N VAL A 116 6.11 -2.00 -8.48
CA VAL A 116 5.20 -2.26 -7.37
C VAL A 116 5.83 -1.79 -6.06
N LYS A 117 5.06 -1.05 -5.26
CA LYS A 117 5.47 -0.53 -3.94
C LYS A 117 4.76 -1.27 -2.80
N ASP A 118 5.24 -1.11 -1.57
CA ASP A 118 4.69 -1.74 -0.36
C ASP A 118 4.31 -0.68 0.69
N GLN A 119 3.04 -0.64 1.08
CA GLN A 119 2.51 0.27 2.11
C GLN A 119 2.75 -0.21 3.55
N GLY A 120 3.18 -1.46 3.72
CA GLY A 120 3.36 -2.09 5.03
C GLY A 120 2.13 -1.99 5.93
N ASN A 121 2.34 -1.60 7.18
CA ASN A 121 1.31 -1.57 8.22
C ASN A 121 0.49 -0.26 8.27
N CYS A 122 0.72 0.67 7.35
CA CYS A 122 0.02 1.94 7.26
C CYS A 122 -1.18 1.80 6.30
N ALA A 123 -2.38 2.25 6.71
CA ALA A 123 -3.59 2.19 5.88
C ALA A 123 -3.62 3.29 4.81
N SER A 124 -2.56 3.36 4.00
CA SER A 124 -2.27 4.42 3.03
C SER A 124 -2.55 4.03 1.58
N CYS A 125 -3.29 2.95 1.31
CA CYS A 125 -3.55 2.53 -0.07
C CYS A 125 -4.26 3.60 -0.91
N TRP A 126 -4.97 4.54 -0.28
CA TRP A 126 -5.51 5.72 -0.94
C TRP A 126 -4.43 6.64 -1.52
N ALA A 127 -3.28 6.78 -0.85
CA ALA A 127 -2.15 7.57 -1.31
C ALA A 127 -1.44 6.86 -2.47
N PHE A 128 -1.15 5.56 -2.33
CA PHE A 128 -0.58 4.72 -3.41
C PHE A 128 -1.47 4.68 -4.66
N SER A 129 -2.79 4.58 -4.48
CA SER A 129 -3.72 4.63 -5.59
C SER A 129 -3.74 6.00 -6.28
N ALA A 130 -3.60 7.08 -5.53
CA ALA A 130 -3.56 8.43 -6.09
C ALA A 130 -2.24 8.71 -6.82
N THR A 131 -1.09 8.38 -6.21
CA THR A 131 0.23 8.52 -6.85
C THR A 131 0.30 7.70 -8.12
N GLY A 132 -0.08 6.41 -8.12
CA GLY A 132 -0.05 5.59 -9.33
C GLY A 132 -0.88 6.16 -10.50
N ALA A 133 -2.04 6.76 -10.21
CA ALA A 133 -2.83 7.46 -11.22
C ALA A 133 -2.16 8.74 -11.74
N LEU A 134 -1.57 9.53 -10.83
CA LEU A 134 -0.83 10.76 -11.17
C LEU A 134 0.45 10.46 -11.97
N GLU A 135 1.18 9.40 -11.62
CA GLU A 135 2.38 8.91 -12.31
C GLU A 135 2.05 8.56 -13.77
N GLY A 136 0.99 7.79 -14.01
CA GLY A 136 0.53 7.43 -15.35
C GLY A 136 0.09 8.65 -16.17
N MET A 137 -0.60 9.61 -15.53
CA MET A 137 -1.00 10.86 -16.19
C MET A 137 0.18 11.77 -16.49
N HIS A 138 1.15 11.86 -15.58
CA HIS A 138 2.40 12.57 -15.79
C HIS A 138 3.17 11.97 -16.97
N PHE A 139 3.35 10.64 -16.98
CA PHE A 139 3.99 9.93 -18.10
C PHE A 139 3.28 10.21 -19.42
N LYS A 140 1.94 10.12 -19.45
CA LYS A 140 1.16 10.42 -20.66
C LYS A 140 1.36 11.86 -21.16
N LYS A 141 1.57 12.81 -20.27
CA LYS A 141 1.74 14.24 -20.60
C LYS A 141 3.17 14.58 -21.02
N THR A 142 4.17 13.99 -20.37
CA THR A 142 5.57 14.41 -20.47
C THR A 142 6.48 13.38 -21.15
N GLY A 143 6.03 12.13 -21.27
CA GLY A 143 6.84 10.99 -21.69
C GLY A 143 7.83 10.50 -20.63
N LYS A 144 7.80 11.07 -19.41
CA LYS A 144 8.73 10.72 -18.33
C LYS A 144 7.99 10.03 -17.19
N LEU A 145 8.41 8.80 -16.88
CA LEU A 145 7.87 8.07 -15.74
C LEU A 145 8.68 8.48 -14.51
N VAL A 146 7.99 9.00 -13.50
CA VAL A 146 8.59 9.49 -12.26
C VAL A 146 7.80 8.89 -11.12
N SER A 147 8.49 8.28 -10.15
CA SER A 147 7.85 7.80 -8.91
C SER A 147 7.49 9.00 -8.04
N LEU A 148 6.22 9.13 -7.68
CA LEU A 148 5.69 10.21 -6.84
C LEU A 148 5.60 9.76 -5.37
N SER A 149 5.69 10.73 -4.46
CA SER A 149 5.76 10.49 -3.02
C SER A 149 4.38 10.24 -2.41
N GLU A 150 4.14 9.01 -1.96
CA GLU A 150 2.97 8.70 -1.14
C GLU A 150 3.01 9.41 0.22
N GLN A 151 4.21 9.55 0.79
CA GLN A 151 4.41 10.18 2.09
C GLN A 151 3.98 11.64 2.11
N ASN A 152 4.25 12.36 1.02
CA ASN A 152 3.79 13.73 0.86
C ASN A 152 2.26 13.83 0.96
N LEU A 153 1.52 12.86 0.42
CA LEU A 153 0.06 12.84 0.57
C LEU A 153 -0.35 12.49 1.99
N ILE A 154 0.29 11.48 2.60
CA ILE A 154 0.00 11.05 3.98
C ILE A 154 0.12 12.21 4.96
N ASP A 155 1.14 13.05 4.79
CA ASP A 155 1.42 14.16 5.70
C ASP A 155 0.66 15.45 5.36
N CYS A 156 0.35 15.71 4.09
CA CYS A 156 -0.19 17.01 3.65
C CYS A 156 -1.67 16.99 3.23
N SER A 157 -2.27 15.82 2.99
CA SER A 157 -3.68 15.74 2.61
C SER A 157 -4.58 15.81 3.85
N GLU A 158 -4.84 17.04 4.32
CA GLU A 158 -5.54 17.32 5.60
C GLU A 158 -6.94 16.71 5.69
N GLU A 159 -7.65 16.53 4.58
CA GLU A 159 -8.98 15.91 4.55
C GLU A 159 -8.92 14.36 4.62
N ASN A 160 -7.74 13.78 4.43
CA ASN A 160 -7.47 12.36 4.67
C ASN A 160 -6.88 12.15 6.08
N ASN A 161 -6.93 10.91 6.57
CA ASN A 161 -6.47 10.58 7.93
C ASN A 161 -5.12 9.84 7.93
N GLY A 162 -4.22 10.18 7.00
CA GLY A 162 -2.89 9.58 6.89
C GLY A 162 -2.94 8.04 6.86
N CYS A 163 -2.25 7.39 7.80
CA CYS A 163 -2.24 5.93 7.98
C CYS A 163 -3.51 5.33 8.59
N ARG A 164 -4.57 6.11 8.82
CA ARG A 164 -5.89 5.63 9.27
C ARG A 164 -6.91 5.56 8.13
N GLY A 165 -6.49 5.84 6.91
CA GLY A 165 -7.31 5.75 5.72
C GLY A 165 -7.67 7.09 5.09
N GLY A 166 -8.21 7.02 3.88
CA GLY A 166 -8.48 8.19 3.06
C GLY A 166 -9.11 7.84 1.72
N PHE A 167 -9.24 8.84 0.86
CA PHE A 167 -9.75 8.73 -0.49
C PHE A 167 -8.88 9.47 -1.51
N MET A 168 -8.72 8.87 -2.69
CA MET A 168 -7.88 9.37 -3.78
C MET A 168 -8.31 10.74 -4.29
N HIS A 169 -9.61 11.04 -4.29
CA HIS A 169 -10.10 12.34 -4.78
C HIS A 169 -9.63 13.51 -3.91
N LEU A 170 -9.62 13.34 -2.58
CA LEU A 170 -9.09 14.33 -1.65
C LEU A 170 -7.58 14.52 -1.85
N ALA A 171 -6.87 13.44 -2.19
CA ALA A 171 -5.47 13.51 -2.57
C ALA A 171 -5.28 14.32 -3.87
N PHE A 172 -6.11 14.11 -4.90
CA PHE A 172 -6.05 14.89 -6.14
C PHE A 172 -6.34 16.38 -5.90
N ASP A 173 -7.33 16.69 -5.05
CA ASP A 173 -7.65 18.07 -4.67
C ASP A 173 -6.48 18.72 -3.92
N THR A 174 -5.81 17.97 -3.04
CA THR A 174 -4.58 18.41 -2.34
C THR A 174 -3.48 18.75 -3.35
N VAL A 175 -3.16 17.85 -4.28
CA VAL A 175 -2.12 18.08 -5.29
C VAL A 175 -2.45 19.28 -6.18
N GLN A 176 -3.72 19.47 -6.53
CA GLN A 176 -4.16 20.65 -7.29
C GLN A 176 -3.99 21.95 -6.48
N LYS A 177 -4.38 21.95 -5.20
CA LYS A 177 -4.28 23.12 -4.30
C LYS A 177 -2.82 23.51 -4.05
N GLU A 178 -1.95 22.53 -3.79
CA GLU A 178 -0.53 22.74 -3.51
C GLU A 178 0.30 23.02 -4.78
N GLY A 179 -0.29 22.84 -5.96
CA GLY A 179 0.38 23.09 -7.24
C GLY A 179 1.37 22.02 -7.67
N GLY A 180 1.34 20.84 -7.03
CA GLY A 180 2.24 19.74 -7.33
C GLY A 180 2.34 18.71 -6.20
N ILE A 181 3.24 17.75 -6.39
CA ILE A 181 3.58 16.69 -5.44
C ILE A 181 5.05 16.34 -5.61
N ASN A 182 5.73 16.00 -4.51
CA ASN A 182 7.14 15.61 -4.54
C ASN A 182 7.34 14.24 -5.23
N SER A 183 8.55 14.01 -5.75
CA SER A 183 8.99 12.67 -6.13
C SER A 183 9.28 11.82 -4.89
N GLU A 184 9.19 10.50 -5.04
CA GLU A 184 9.57 9.54 -4.00
C GLU A 184 11.03 9.72 -3.57
N GLU A 185 11.92 10.08 -4.49
CA GLU A 185 13.33 10.37 -4.19
C GLU A 185 13.50 11.55 -3.22
N ASN A 186 12.71 12.60 -3.38
CA ASN A 186 12.84 13.83 -2.59
C ASN A 186 12.08 13.75 -1.26
N TYR A 187 11.01 12.96 -1.22
CA TYR A 187 10.21 12.73 -0.02
C TYR A 187 9.86 11.23 0.09
N PRO A 188 10.78 10.41 0.61
CA PRO A 188 10.60 8.96 0.66
C PRO A 188 9.48 8.51 1.60
N TYR A 189 8.92 7.34 1.31
CA TYR A 189 7.96 6.65 2.15
C TYR A 189 8.55 6.16 3.48
N ASP A 190 7.91 6.54 4.59
CA ASP A 190 8.23 6.00 5.93
C ASP A 190 7.05 5.26 6.58
N GLY A 191 5.84 5.42 6.05
CA GLY A 191 4.63 4.75 6.56
C GLY A 191 4.20 5.25 7.94
N LEU A 192 4.64 6.43 8.35
CA LEU A 192 4.28 7.10 9.59
C LEU A 192 3.57 8.42 9.26
N VAL A 193 2.75 8.92 10.18
CA VAL A 193 2.18 10.27 10.05
C VAL A 193 3.09 11.22 10.80
N ILE A 194 3.74 12.12 10.09
CA ILE A 194 4.59 13.13 10.71
C ILE A 194 3.68 14.29 11.10
N HIS A 195 3.38 14.45 12.39
CA HIS A 195 2.66 15.62 12.89
C HIS A 195 3.54 16.87 12.77
N TYR A 196 3.61 17.49 11.59
CA TYR A 196 4.27 18.78 11.42
C TYR A 196 3.35 19.91 11.91
N SER A 197 3.76 20.53 13.02
CA SER A 197 3.38 21.92 13.31
C SER A 197 3.75 22.80 12.11
N SER A 198 2.86 23.72 11.74
CA SER A 198 2.73 24.48 10.48
C SER A 198 3.93 25.33 9.99
N ALA A 199 5.18 24.99 10.30
CA ALA A 199 6.37 25.81 10.06
C ALA A 199 7.35 25.24 9.02
N ALA A 200 7.07 24.11 8.35
CA ALA A 200 8.03 23.46 7.45
C ALA A 200 7.81 23.72 5.94
N PHE A 201 7.05 24.75 5.56
CA PHE A 201 7.04 25.22 4.18
C PHE A 201 8.33 26.02 3.91
N GLY A 202 9.38 25.36 3.39
CA GLY A 202 10.51 26.06 2.78
C GLY A 202 11.94 25.59 3.07
N LEU A 203 12.19 24.47 3.76
CA LEU A 203 13.56 24.04 4.07
C LEU A 203 13.84 22.57 3.74
N ARG A 204 13.81 22.24 2.44
CA ARG A 204 14.62 21.16 1.85
C ARG A 204 14.97 21.44 0.38
N GLN A 205 15.31 22.69 0.10
CA GLN A 205 16.20 23.04 -1.01
C GLN A 205 17.35 23.88 -0.45
N GLN A 206 18.40 23.20 -0.01
CA GLN A 206 19.78 23.64 -0.15
C GLN A 206 20.60 22.43 -0.59
#